data_AF-A0A1A3DIF1-F1
#
_entry.id   AF-A0A1A3DIF1-F1
#
_cell.length_a   1.000
_cell.length_b   1.000
_cell.length_c   1.000
_cell.angle_alpha   90.00
_cell.angle_beta   90.00
_cell.angle_gamma   90.00
#
_symmetry.space_group_name_H-M   'P 1'
#
loop_
_entity.id
_entity.type
_entity.pdbx_description
1 polymer ?
#
loop_
_entity_poly.entity_id
_entity_poly.type
_entity_poly.pdbx_seq_one_letter_code
_entity_poly.pdbx_strand_id
1 'polypeptide(L)'
;MPFIDIDRDAAHDAAQRELNKPIYPKPSVTDAILDKINEFLMRLLAKTSHISGGWFTVTVMLILVVIAVIVAVHVARRTMRTNRGGDYELFDVGQLTAAQHRATAESFAAEGNWSAAIRHRLRAVARELEETGVLAPVPGRTANELANDAGQALPHLAGELDQAATAFNDVTYGERPGTQAAYQMIADLDDHLRSRATGTAPVGHAVVPNSWAQVR
;
A
#
# COMPACT_ATOMS: atom_id res chain seq x y z
N MET A 1 40.10 -45.35 26.20
CA MET A 1 39.28 -44.21 25.75
C MET A 1 38.11 -44.10 26.71
N PRO A 2 37.94 -42.99 27.46
CA PRO A 2 36.78 -42.86 28.35
C PRO A 2 35.52 -42.62 27.49
N PHE A 3 34.49 -43.44 27.69
CA PHE A 3 33.17 -43.21 27.09
C PHE A 3 32.52 -42.04 27.85
N ILE A 4 32.26 -40.95 27.13
CA ILE A 4 31.48 -39.83 27.66
C ILE A 4 30.02 -40.29 27.60
N ASP A 5 29.42 -40.55 28.77
CA ASP A 5 28.01 -40.85 28.91
C ASP A 5 27.24 -39.51 28.93
N ILE A 6 26.63 -39.15 27.80
CA ILE A 6 25.81 -37.94 27.70
C ILE A 6 24.37 -38.34 27.97
N ASP A 7 23.82 -37.83 29.07
CA ASP A 7 22.43 -38.02 29.43
C ASP A 7 21.49 -37.47 28.34
N ARG A 8 20.31 -38.08 28.20
CA ARG A 8 19.33 -37.79 27.15
C ARG A 8 18.98 -36.30 27.08
N ASP A 9 18.87 -35.66 28.24
CA ASP A 9 18.52 -34.25 28.36
C ASP A 9 19.70 -33.35 27.92
N ALA A 10 20.94 -33.73 28.25
CA ALA A 10 22.13 -33.04 27.80
C ALA A 10 22.35 -33.16 26.28
N ALA A 11 21.99 -34.31 25.70
CA ALA A 11 22.00 -34.51 24.25
C ALA A 11 20.91 -33.68 23.54
N HIS A 12 19.72 -33.55 24.16
CA HIS A 12 18.62 -32.74 23.63
C HIS A 12 18.97 -31.25 23.60
N ASP A 13 19.54 -30.75 24.71
CA ASP A 13 20.00 -29.37 24.82
C ASP A 13 21.14 -29.04 23.85
N ALA A 14 22.07 -29.99 23.65
CA ALA A 14 23.13 -29.84 22.68
C ALA A 14 22.59 -29.76 21.24
N ALA A 15 21.59 -30.58 20.90
CA ALA A 15 20.93 -30.56 19.60
C ALA A 15 20.16 -29.25 19.36
N GLN A 16 19.44 -28.72 20.36
CA GLN A 16 18.74 -27.44 20.23
C GLN A 16 19.69 -26.25 20.04
N ARG A 17 20.83 -26.25 20.73
CA ARG A 17 21.87 -25.23 20.53
C ARG A 17 22.50 -25.28 19.14
N GLU A 18 22.62 -26.47 18.56
CA GLU A 18 23.12 -26.66 17.19
C GLU A 18 22.10 -26.19 16.13
N LEU A 19 20.81 -26.48 16.33
CA LEU A 19 19.72 -26.09 15.43
C LEU A 19 19.43 -24.58 15.44
N ASN A 20 19.76 -23.89 16.53
CA ASN A 20 19.66 -22.43 16.63
C ASN A 20 20.85 -21.68 16.02
N LYS A 21 21.84 -22.38 15.44
CA LYS A 21 22.94 -21.73 14.73
C LYS A 21 22.40 -21.05 13.46
N PRO A 22 22.79 -19.79 13.19
CA PRO A 22 22.33 -19.00 12.04
C PRO A 22 22.83 -19.51 10.67
N ILE A 23 23.39 -20.72 10.61
CA ILE A 23 23.85 -21.40 9.39
C ILE A 23 22.68 -21.97 8.58
N TYR A 24 21.50 -22.11 9.18
CA TYR A 24 20.28 -22.48 8.46
C TYR A 24 19.48 -21.24 8.04
N PRO A 25 19.26 -21.00 6.74
CA PRO A 25 18.35 -19.96 6.27
C PRO A 25 16.95 -20.20 6.85
N LYS A 26 16.37 -19.20 7.51
CA LYS A 26 14.96 -19.27 7.89
C LYS A 26 14.12 -19.33 6.60
N PRO A 27 13.09 -20.19 6.51
CA PRO A 27 12.23 -20.25 5.33
C PRO A 27 11.70 -18.85 5.06
N SER A 28 11.85 -18.38 3.83
CA SER A 28 11.34 -17.08 3.46
C SER A 28 9.81 -17.14 3.54
N VAL A 29 9.18 -16.00 3.81
CA VAL A 29 7.71 -15.90 3.83
C VAL A 29 7.12 -16.39 2.48
N THR A 30 7.90 -16.28 1.40
CA THR A 30 7.62 -16.81 0.07
C THR A 30 7.61 -18.33 0.05
N ASP A 31 8.56 -19.00 0.70
CA ASP A 31 8.60 -20.47 0.80
C ASP A 31 7.39 -21.00 1.57
N ALA A 32 7.01 -20.32 2.66
CA ALA A 32 5.81 -20.67 3.43
C ALA A 32 4.51 -20.49 2.62
N ILE A 33 4.47 -19.53 1.69
CA ILE A 33 3.34 -19.32 0.78
C ILE A 33 3.33 -20.39 -0.32
N LEU A 34 4.50 -20.70 -0.90
CA LEU A 34 4.65 -21.73 -1.93
C LEU A 34 4.29 -23.11 -1.38
N ASP A 35 4.70 -23.44 -0.15
CA ASP A 35 4.34 -24.69 0.52
C ASP A 35 2.83 -24.79 0.73
N LYS A 36 2.16 -23.72 1.18
CA LYS A 36 0.70 -23.70 1.31
C LYS A 36 -0.02 -23.88 -0.03
N ILE A 37 0.50 -23.28 -1.10
CA ILE A 37 -0.04 -23.45 -2.45
C ILE A 37 0.13 -24.90 -2.92
N ASN A 38 1.30 -25.48 -2.70
CA ASN A 38 1.60 -26.84 -3.13
C ASN A 38 0.78 -27.87 -2.34
N GLU A 39 0.61 -27.67 -1.02
CA GLU A 39 -0.25 -28.49 -0.17
C GLU A 39 -1.71 -28.41 -0.61
N PHE A 40 -2.19 -27.20 -0.95
CA PHE A 40 -3.54 -27.02 -1.49
C PHE A 40 -3.71 -27.77 -2.82
N LEU A 41 -2.72 -27.68 -3.72
CA LEU A 41 -2.75 -28.33 -5.02
C LEU A 41 -2.74 -29.87 -4.91
N MET A 42 -1.91 -30.41 -4.02
CA MET A 42 -1.86 -31.84 -3.71
C MET A 42 -3.15 -32.34 -3.07
N ARG A 43 -3.74 -31.58 -2.13
CA ARG A 43 -5.06 -31.90 -1.56
C ARG A 43 -6.16 -31.90 -2.62
N LEU A 44 -6.07 -31.00 -3.60
CA LEU A 44 -7.02 -30.94 -4.71
C LEU A 44 -6.88 -32.15 -5.64
N LEU A 45 -5.65 -32.49 -6.03
CA LEU A 45 -5.34 -33.68 -6.84
C LEU A 45 -5.77 -34.97 -6.14
N ALA A 46 -5.47 -35.13 -4.85
CA ALA A 46 -5.85 -36.29 -4.05
C ALA A 46 -7.37 -36.44 -3.92
N LYS A 47 -8.11 -35.32 -3.84
CA LYS A 47 -9.58 -35.36 -3.88
C LYS A 47 -10.10 -35.72 -5.26
N THR A 48 -9.40 -35.33 -6.32
CA THR A 48 -9.80 -35.58 -7.72
C THR A 48 -9.67 -37.06 -8.09
N SER A 49 -8.70 -37.78 -7.52
CA SER A 49 -8.49 -39.22 -7.76
C SER A 49 -9.59 -40.15 -7.20
N HIS A 50 -10.50 -39.65 -6.36
CA HIS A 50 -11.60 -40.44 -5.77
C HIS A 50 -12.97 -40.18 -6.40
N ILE A 51 -13.05 -39.35 -7.46
CA ILE A 51 -14.30 -38.81 -7.96
C ILE A 51 -14.68 -39.52 -9.27
N SER A 52 -15.76 -40.30 -9.26
CA SER A 52 -16.29 -40.95 -10.47
C SER A 52 -16.73 -39.91 -11.51
N GLY A 53 -16.56 -40.21 -12.80
CA GLY A 53 -16.49 -39.25 -13.91
C GLY A 53 -17.63 -38.23 -14.07
N GLY A 54 -18.78 -38.40 -13.41
CA GLY A 54 -19.86 -37.41 -13.40
C GLY A 54 -19.63 -36.22 -12.45
N TRP A 55 -18.86 -36.40 -11.37
CA TRP A 55 -18.60 -35.35 -10.39
C TRP A 55 -17.35 -34.51 -10.71
N PHE A 56 -16.49 -35.01 -11.60
CA PHE A 56 -15.33 -34.26 -12.10
C PHE A 56 -15.77 -33.01 -12.85
N THR A 57 -16.75 -33.13 -13.75
CA THR A 57 -17.29 -31.99 -14.51
C THR A 57 -17.98 -30.97 -13.61
N VAL A 58 -18.72 -31.42 -12.59
CA VAL A 58 -19.34 -30.56 -11.58
C VAL A 58 -18.29 -29.81 -10.76
N THR A 59 -17.21 -30.48 -10.37
CA THR A 59 -16.12 -29.88 -9.58
C THR A 59 -15.34 -28.85 -10.41
N VAL A 60 -15.00 -29.19 -11.66
CA VAL A 60 -14.33 -28.26 -12.59
C VAL A 60 -15.23 -27.05 -12.88
N MET A 61 -16.52 -27.27 -13.12
CA MET A 61 -17.50 -26.19 -13.32
C MET A 61 -17.58 -25.28 -12.09
N LEU A 62 -17.64 -25.85 -10.88
CA LEU A 62 -17.66 -25.09 -9.64
C LEU A 62 -16.38 -24.25 -9.46
N ILE A 63 -15.20 -24.82 -9.73
CA ILE A 63 -13.93 -24.09 -9.69
C ILE A 63 -13.93 -22.94 -10.69
N LEU A 64 -14.37 -23.17 -11.93
CA LEU A 64 -14.47 -22.11 -12.94
C LEU A 64 -15.44 -21.01 -12.52
N VAL A 65 -16.57 -21.35 -11.91
CA VAL A 65 -17.51 -20.38 -11.35
C VAL A 65 -16.87 -19.57 -10.21
N VAL A 66 -16.15 -20.23 -9.29
CA VAL A 66 -15.45 -19.51 -8.21
C VAL A 66 -14.38 -18.57 -8.77
N ILE A 67 -13.58 -19.02 -9.75
CA ILE A 67 -12.58 -18.17 -10.42
C ILE A 67 -13.27 -17.00 -11.14
N ALA A 68 -14.34 -17.26 -11.88
CA ALA A 68 -15.10 -16.23 -12.59
C ALA A 68 -15.70 -15.21 -11.61
N VAL A 69 -16.21 -15.64 -10.45
CA VAL A 69 -16.70 -14.74 -9.40
C VAL A 69 -15.57 -13.92 -8.80
N ILE A 70 -14.41 -14.53 -8.51
CA ILE A 70 -13.24 -13.80 -7.99
C ILE A 70 -12.78 -12.76 -9.01
N VAL A 71 -12.66 -13.12 -10.28
CA VAL A 71 -12.28 -12.21 -11.36
C VAL A 71 -13.33 -11.12 -11.55
N ALA A 72 -14.62 -11.46 -11.56
CA ALA A 72 -15.71 -10.49 -11.67
C ALA A 72 -15.72 -9.50 -10.50
N VAL A 73 -15.53 -9.97 -9.26
CA VAL A 73 -15.42 -9.12 -8.08
C VAL A 73 -14.16 -8.25 -8.15
N HIS A 74 -13.03 -8.80 -8.59
CA HIS A 74 -11.77 -8.07 -8.74
C HIS A 74 -11.88 -6.99 -9.81
N VAL A 75 -12.45 -7.31 -10.97
CA VAL A 75 -12.70 -6.38 -12.08
C VAL A 75 -13.76 -5.38 -11.70
N ALA A 76 -14.88 -5.76 -11.08
CA ALA A 76 -15.90 -4.81 -10.61
C ALA A 76 -15.33 -3.83 -9.58
N ARG A 77 -14.54 -4.31 -8.61
CA ARG A 77 -13.83 -3.44 -7.65
C ARG A 77 -12.82 -2.50 -8.31
N ARG A 78 -12.21 -2.92 -9.43
CA ARG A 78 -11.24 -2.11 -10.18
C ARG A 78 -11.92 -1.11 -11.12
N THR A 79 -12.99 -1.52 -11.80
CA THR A 79 -13.73 -0.75 -12.81
C THR A 79 -14.73 0.23 -12.18
N MET A 80 -15.34 -0.10 -11.03
CA MET A 80 -16.10 0.88 -10.25
C MET A 80 -15.20 2.01 -9.71
N ARG A 81 -13.88 1.79 -9.67
CA ARG A 81 -12.87 2.79 -9.26
C ARG A 81 -12.45 3.74 -10.38
N THR A 82 -12.84 3.49 -11.63
CA THR A 82 -12.34 4.23 -12.81
C THR A 82 -13.44 4.94 -13.60
N ASN A 83 -14.68 5.02 -13.10
CA ASN A 83 -15.75 5.64 -13.88
C ASN A 83 -16.65 6.57 -13.04
N ARG A 84 -16.18 7.80 -12.83
CA ARG A 84 -16.99 9.03 -12.95
C ARG A 84 -16.15 10.28 -12.66
N GLY A 85 -16.04 11.12 -13.69
CA GLY A 85 -15.70 12.54 -13.53
C GLY A 85 -16.97 13.36 -13.30
N GLY A 86 -16.80 14.51 -12.66
CA GLY A 86 -17.81 15.56 -12.53
C GLY A 86 -18.18 15.88 -11.09
N ASP A 87 -17.79 17.08 -10.68
CA ASP A 87 -18.28 17.91 -9.58
C ASP A 87 -17.80 17.67 -8.13
N TYR A 88 -17.38 18.79 -7.56
CA TYR A 88 -16.45 18.97 -6.45
C TYR A 88 -17.11 19.11 -5.07
N GLU A 89 -18.38 18.78 -4.91
CA GLU A 89 -19.10 19.13 -3.66
C GLU A 89 -19.56 17.95 -2.80
N LEU A 90 -19.23 16.70 -3.17
CA LEU A 90 -19.57 15.53 -2.34
C LEU A 90 -18.31 14.74 -1.97
N PHE A 91 -17.59 15.23 -0.95
CA PHE A 91 -16.66 14.37 -0.21
C PHE A 91 -17.41 13.10 0.26
N ASP A 92 -16.72 11.96 0.15
CA ASP A 92 -16.96 10.73 0.90
C ASP A 92 -17.88 9.64 0.30
N VAL A 93 -17.54 9.10 -0.88
CA VAL A 93 -17.83 7.67 -1.11
C VAL A 93 -16.87 6.88 -2.03
N GLY A 94 -15.80 7.48 -2.59
CA GLY A 94 -15.02 6.80 -3.65
C GLY A 94 -13.50 6.94 -3.62
N GLN A 95 -12.95 8.07 -3.17
CA GLN A 95 -11.52 8.32 -3.16
C GLN A 95 -11.03 8.57 -1.74
N LEU A 96 -9.93 7.90 -1.37
CA LEU A 96 -9.34 8.05 -0.05
C LEU A 96 -8.79 9.47 0.09
N THR A 97 -9.02 10.10 1.24
CA THR A 97 -8.42 11.39 1.57
C THR A 97 -6.90 11.26 1.76
N ALA A 98 -6.18 12.40 1.77
CA ALA A 98 -4.74 12.38 2.03
C ALA A 98 -4.43 11.69 3.37
N ALA A 99 -5.21 12.00 4.43
CA ALA A 99 -5.08 11.38 5.74
C ALA A 99 -5.34 9.86 5.74
N GLN A 100 -6.33 9.39 5.00
CA GLN A 100 -6.60 7.94 4.87
C GLN A 100 -5.48 7.21 4.13
N HIS A 101 -4.91 7.85 3.10
CA HIS A 101 -3.73 7.32 2.42
C HIS A 101 -2.52 7.24 3.36
N ARG A 102 -2.29 8.24 4.22
CA ARG A 102 -1.23 8.20 5.25
C ARG A 102 -1.41 7.06 6.24
N ALA A 103 -2.60 6.93 6.82
CA ALA A 103 -2.90 5.86 7.77
C ALA A 103 -2.68 4.47 7.15
N THR A 104 -3.08 4.29 5.90
CA THR A 104 -2.82 3.04 5.15
C THR A 104 -1.32 2.84 4.87
N ALA A 105 -0.58 3.91 4.59
CA ALA A 105 0.85 3.82 4.39
C ALA A 105 1.59 3.42 5.68
N GLU A 106 1.19 3.99 6.81
CA GLU A 106 1.72 3.69 8.15
C GLU A 106 1.45 2.24 8.57
N SER A 107 0.26 1.71 8.27
CA SER A 107 -0.03 0.29 8.55
C SER A 107 0.89 -0.64 7.75
N PHE A 108 1.11 -0.37 6.47
CA PHE A 108 2.05 -1.15 5.66
C PHE A 108 3.50 -0.99 6.11
N ALA A 109 3.89 0.20 6.55
CA ALA A 109 5.22 0.45 7.11
C ALA A 109 5.44 -0.35 8.40
N ALA A 110 4.43 -0.42 9.28
CA ALA A 110 4.48 -1.21 10.51
C ALA A 110 4.62 -2.73 10.24
N GLU A 111 4.05 -3.21 9.13
CA GLU A 111 4.19 -4.59 8.65
C GLU A 111 5.51 -4.86 7.90
N GLY A 112 6.35 -3.84 7.68
CA GLY A 112 7.57 -3.93 6.88
C GLY A 112 7.32 -4.02 5.36
N ASN A 113 6.08 -3.80 4.92
CA ASN A 113 5.71 -3.76 3.50
C ASN A 113 5.98 -2.38 2.89
N TRP A 114 7.27 -2.08 2.72
CA TRP A 114 7.74 -0.77 2.26
C TRP A 114 7.22 -0.40 0.87
N SER A 115 7.10 -1.35 -0.06
CA SER A 115 6.57 -1.08 -1.40
C SER A 115 5.10 -0.64 -1.38
N ALA A 116 4.28 -1.22 -0.50
CA ALA A 116 2.90 -0.76 -0.32
C ALA A 116 2.84 0.58 0.42
N ALA A 117 3.68 0.76 1.45
CA ALA A 117 3.79 2.01 2.19
C ALA A 117 4.17 3.20 1.29
N ILE A 118 5.20 3.06 0.46
CA ILE A 118 5.65 4.06 -0.53
C ILE A 118 4.51 4.44 -1.49
N ARG A 119 3.80 3.43 -2.04
CA ARG A 119 2.69 3.67 -2.97
C ARG A 119 1.53 4.41 -2.32
N HIS A 120 1.24 4.17 -1.04
CA HIS A 120 0.19 4.89 -0.32
C HIS A 120 0.64 6.27 0.14
N ARG A 121 1.90 6.45 0.56
CA ARG A 121 2.42 7.75 0.99
C ARG A 121 2.53 8.74 -0.18
N LEU A 122 2.97 8.31 -1.36
CA LEU A 122 2.97 9.20 -2.54
C LEU A 122 1.55 9.59 -2.97
N ARG A 123 0.57 8.68 -2.82
CA ARG A 123 -0.84 9.03 -3.05
C ARG A 123 -1.37 10.03 -2.03
N ALA A 124 -0.91 9.97 -0.78
CA ALA A 124 -1.22 10.99 0.22
C ALA A 124 -0.67 12.36 -0.20
N VAL A 125 0.59 12.42 -0.66
CA VAL A 125 1.21 13.65 -1.16
C VAL A 125 0.43 14.24 -2.33
N ALA A 126 0.12 13.41 -3.34
CA ALA A 126 -0.69 13.84 -4.48
C ALA A 126 -2.04 14.40 -4.04
N ARG A 127 -2.70 13.69 -3.12
CA ARG A 127 -4.02 14.07 -2.63
C ARG A 127 -3.99 15.33 -1.77
N GLU A 128 -2.97 15.52 -0.94
CA GLU A 128 -2.77 16.75 -0.16
C GLU A 128 -2.60 17.96 -1.08
N LEU A 129 -1.82 17.84 -2.15
CA LEU A 129 -1.62 18.90 -3.13
C LEU A 129 -2.93 19.26 -3.86
N GLU A 130 -3.80 18.28 -4.10
CA GLU A 130 -5.14 18.50 -4.67
C GLU A 130 -6.10 19.12 -3.65
N GLU A 131 -6.15 18.58 -2.42
CA GLU A 131 -7.04 19.04 -1.34
C GLU A 131 -6.72 20.47 -0.89
N THR A 132 -5.44 20.87 -0.94
CA THR A 132 -4.98 22.23 -0.64
C THR A 132 -5.06 23.18 -1.83
N GLY A 133 -5.44 22.69 -3.02
CA GLY A 133 -5.56 23.50 -4.23
C GLY A 133 -4.23 23.93 -4.86
N VAL A 134 -3.11 23.33 -4.45
CA VAL A 134 -1.80 23.55 -5.11
C VAL A 134 -1.80 22.98 -6.52
N LEU A 135 -2.46 21.83 -6.71
CA LEU A 135 -2.65 21.21 -8.02
C LEU A 135 -4.13 20.98 -8.30
N ALA A 136 -4.52 21.10 -9.57
CA ALA A 136 -5.79 20.56 -10.03
C ALA A 136 -5.73 19.02 -10.05
N PRO A 137 -6.80 18.31 -9.66
CA PRO A 137 -6.93 16.87 -9.76
C PRO A 137 -7.06 16.46 -11.22
N VAL A 138 -6.23 15.49 -11.60
CA VAL A 138 -6.19 14.96 -12.96
C VAL A 138 -6.29 13.44 -12.87
N PRO A 139 -7.35 12.82 -13.41
CA PRO A 139 -7.46 11.37 -13.45
C PRO A 139 -6.27 10.74 -14.17
N GLY A 140 -5.60 9.79 -13.51
CA GLY A 140 -4.50 9.05 -14.12
C GLY A 140 -3.15 9.78 -14.16
N ARG A 141 -3.00 10.92 -13.46
CA ARG A 141 -1.70 11.60 -13.30
C ARG A 141 -0.62 10.61 -12.85
N THR A 142 0.49 10.59 -13.58
CA THR A 142 1.66 9.78 -13.27
C THR A 142 2.51 10.41 -12.16
N ALA A 143 3.40 9.63 -11.56
CA ALA A 143 4.31 10.13 -10.52
C ALA A 143 5.27 11.22 -11.06
N ASN A 144 5.74 11.09 -12.31
CA ASN A 144 6.60 12.08 -12.94
C ASN A 144 5.86 13.38 -13.25
N GLU A 145 4.62 13.29 -13.75
CA GLU A 145 3.78 14.48 -13.95
C GLU A 145 3.47 15.16 -12.63
N LEU A 146 3.18 14.39 -11.56
CA LEU A 146 3.04 14.94 -10.22
C LEU A 146 4.29 15.71 -9.79
N ALA A 147 5.47 15.12 -9.92
CA ALA A 147 6.72 15.75 -9.51
C ALA A 147 7.03 17.01 -10.34
N ASN A 148 6.79 16.95 -11.65
CA ASN A 148 6.97 18.11 -12.53
C ASN A 148 6.01 19.24 -12.18
N ASP A 149 4.71 18.97 -12.11
CA ASP A 149 3.68 19.98 -11.88
C ASP A 149 3.82 20.58 -10.46
N ALA A 150 4.00 19.72 -9.45
CA ALA A 150 4.21 20.15 -8.08
C ALA A 150 5.55 20.91 -7.94
N GLY A 151 6.60 20.48 -8.65
CA GLY A 151 7.91 21.13 -8.64
C GLY A 151 7.87 22.54 -9.26
N GLN A 152 7.01 22.77 -10.26
CA GLN A 152 6.77 24.12 -10.80
C GLN A 152 6.04 25.01 -9.79
N ALA A 153 5.06 24.46 -9.05
CA ALA A 153 4.34 25.20 -8.01
C ALA A 153 5.16 25.41 -6.72
N LEU A 154 6.06 24.48 -6.40
CA LEU A 154 6.87 24.42 -5.18
C LEU A 154 8.35 24.17 -5.52
N PRO A 155 9.08 25.14 -6.09
CA PRO A 155 10.45 24.92 -6.56
C PRO A 155 11.44 24.46 -5.49
N HIS A 156 11.21 24.85 -4.23
CA HIS A 156 12.05 24.45 -3.09
C HIS A 156 11.93 22.96 -2.73
N LEU A 157 10.85 22.28 -3.13
CA LEU A 157 10.63 20.84 -2.93
C LEU A 157 10.82 20.02 -4.21
N ALA A 158 11.17 20.64 -5.34
CA ALA A 158 11.24 19.98 -6.64
C ALA A 158 12.17 18.75 -6.63
N GLY A 159 13.30 18.84 -5.92
CA GLY A 159 14.23 17.72 -5.77
C GLY A 159 13.67 16.56 -4.93
N GLU A 160 12.94 16.85 -3.86
CA GLU A 160 12.29 15.83 -3.03
C GLU A 160 11.14 15.15 -3.79
N LEU A 161 10.37 15.93 -4.55
CA LEU A 161 9.28 15.43 -5.40
C LEU A 161 9.79 14.49 -6.50
N ASP A 162 10.91 14.83 -7.15
CA ASP A 162 11.52 13.98 -8.18
C ASP A 162 12.06 12.66 -7.59
N GLN A 163 12.69 12.72 -6.42
CA GLN A 163 13.15 11.54 -5.69
C GLN A 163 11.97 10.66 -5.25
N ALA A 164 10.88 11.25 -4.78
CA ALA A 164 9.66 10.54 -4.39
C ALA A 164 9.00 9.84 -5.60
N ALA A 165 8.94 10.51 -6.76
CA ALA A 165 8.44 9.91 -7.99
C ALA A 165 9.33 8.75 -8.46
N THR A 166 10.65 8.91 -8.38
CA THR A 166 11.62 7.85 -8.70
C THR A 166 11.42 6.64 -7.80
N ALA A 167 11.36 6.84 -6.48
CA ALA A 167 11.14 5.76 -5.52
C ALA A 167 9.81 5.01 -5.77
N PHE A 168 8.74 5.73 -6.12
CA PHE A 168 7.47 5.11 -6.49
C PHE A 168 7.57 4.28 -7.76
N ASN A 169 8.23 4.80 -8.80
CA ASN A 169 8.41 4.09 -10.06
C ASN A 169 9.26 2.83 -9.88
N ASP A 170 10.32 2.92 -9.08
CA ASP A 170 11.19 1.79 -8.76
C ASP A 170 10.41 0.63 -8.13
N VAL A 171 9.52 0.92 -7.17
CA VAL A 171 8.74 -0.14 -6.49
C VAL A 171 7.49 -0.59 -7.26
N THR A 172 7.00 0.24 -8.19
CA THR A 172 5.76 -0.04 -8.93
C THR A 172 6.02 -0.69 -10.28
N TYR A 173 7.07 -0.24 -10.98
CA TYR A 173 7.42 -0.62 -12.34
C TYR A 173 8.83 -1.18 -12.47
N GLY A 174 9.76 -0.76 -11.60
CA GLY A 174 11.17 -1.16 -11.65
C GLY A 174 11.51 -2.50 -10.97
N GLU A 175 10.50 -3.21 -10.43
CA GLU A 175 10.65 -4.46 -9.67
C GLU A 175 11.66 -4.37 -8.50
N ARG A 176 11.94 -3.15 -8.00
CA ARG A 176 12.85 -2.96 -6.88
C ARG A 176 12.11 -3.11 -5.55
N PRO A 177 12.73 -3.74 -4.54
CA PRO A 177 12.15 -3.78 -3.20
C PRO A 177 12.08 -2.36 -2.62
N GLY A 178 10.95 -2.03 -2.01
CA GLY A 178 10.84 -0.80 -1.23
C GLY A 178 11.75 -0.84 -0.01
N THR A 179 12.28 0.31 0.38
CA THR A 179 13.13 0.45 1.56
C THR A 179 12.48 1.38 2.58
N GLN A 180 12.82 1.19 3.85
CA GLN A 180 12.42 2.09 4.92
C GLN A 180 12.90 3.53 4.66
N ALA A 181 14.14 3.68 4.19
CA ALA A 181 14.72 5.00 3.88
C ALA A 181 13.93 5.73 2.77
N ALA A 182 13.54 5.01 1.71
CA ALA A 182 12.72 5.60 0.65
C ALA A 182 11.32 5.98 1.15
N TYR A 183 10.71 5.15 2.01
CA TYR A 183 9.44 5.50 2.64
C TYR A 183 9.56 6.76 3.52
N GLN A 184 10.60 6.84 4.37
CA GLN A 184 10.84 7.97 5.26
C GLN A 184 11.05 9.27 4.48
N MET A 185 11.83 9.25 3.39
CA MET A 185 12.00 10.40 2.52
C MET A 185 10.67 10.95 1.98
N ILE A 186 9.75 10.08 1.56
CA ILE A 186 8.42 10.52 1.10
C ILE A 186 7.55 10.98 2.27
N ALA A 187 7.72 10.39 3.45
CA ALA A 187 7.02 10.81 4.65
C ALA A 187 7.42 12.22 5.11
N ASP A 188 8.72 12.53 5.06
CA ASP A 188 9.29 13.84 5.37
C ASP A 188 8.80 14.90 4.37
N LEU A 189 8.77 14.58 3.07
CA LEU A 189 8.18 15.45 2.04
C LEU A 189 6.71 15.79 2.34
N ASP A 190 5.91 14.79 2.71
CA ASP A 190 4.50 14.99 3.08
C ASP A 190 4.35 15.87 4.33
N ASP A 191 5.25 15.75 5.29
CA ASP A 191 5.27 16.59 6.49
C ASP A 191 5.71 18.03 6.18
N HIS A 192 6.67 18.22 5.27
CA HIS A 192 7.05 19.55 4.76
C HIS A 192 5.85 20.26 4.11
N LEU A 193 5.06 19.56 3.28
CA LEU A 193 3.85 20.11 2.67
C LEU A 193 2.82 20.55 3.71
N ARG A 194 2.59 19.73 4.74
CA ARG A 194 1.61 20.01 5.81
C ARG A 194 2.01 21.21 6.67
N SER A 195 3.29 21.36 6.97
CA SER A 195 3.78 22.50 7.76
C SER A 195 3.48 23.85 7.10
N ARG A 196 3.39 23.88 5.76
CA ARG A 196 3.01 25.07 4.99
C ARG A 196 1.51 25.35 5.05
N ALA A 197 0.67 24.32 4.95
CA ALA A 197 -0.78 24.47 5.00
C ALA A 197 -1.24 25.10 6.32
N THR A 198 -0.57 24.75 7.43
CA THR A 198 -0.83 25.36 8.74
C THR A 198 -0.37 26.82 8.84
N GLY A 199 0.57 27.26 8.00
CA GLY A 199 1.03 28.66 7.90
C GLY A 199 0.15 29.57 7.03
N THR A 200 -0.77 29.00 6.24
CA THR A 200 -1.65 29.73 5.31
C THR A 200 -3.11 29.67 5.76
N ALA A 201 -3.38 29.83 7.07
CA ALA A 201 -4.75 30.00 7.54
C ALA A 201 -5.37 31.25 6.88
N PRO A 202 -6.57 31.16 6.27
CA PRO A 202 -7.18 32.30 5.63
C PRO A 202 -7.49 33.35 6.71
N VAL A 203 -6.88 34.54 6.57
CA VAL A 203 -7.31 35.73 7.28
C VAL A 203 -8.79 35.88 6.96
N GLY A 204 -9.64 35.64 7.96
CA GLY A 204 -11.07 35.73 7.82
C GLY A 204 -11.44 37.00 7.10
N HIS A 205 -12.23 36.89 6.03
CA HIS A 205 -13.02 38.02 5.58
C HIS A 205 -13.86 38.43 6.80
N ALA A 206 -13.40 39.47 7.49
CA ALA A 206 -14.21 40.21 8.43
C ALA A 206 -15.42 40.69 7.64
N VAL A 207 -16.53 39.97 7.78
CA VAL A 207 -17.85 40.42 7.35
C VAL A 207 -18.03 41.75 8.06
N VAL A 208 -17.87 42.84 7.32
CA VAL A 208 -18.21 44.17 7.80
C VAL A 208 -19.73 44.11 8.03
N PRO A 209 -20.23 44.15 9.28
CA PRO A 209 -21.64 44.32 9.49
C PRO A 209 -21.92 45.75 9.09
N ASN A 210 -22.58 45.94 7.97
CA ASN A 210 -23.00 47.27 7.55
C ASN A 210 -23.95 47.85 8.61
N SER A 211 -23.41 48.74 9.44
CA SER A 211 -24.13 49.49 10.45
C SER A 211 -24.84 50.67 9.79
N TRP A 212 -26.10 50.50 9.41
CA TRP A 212 -26.99 51.64 9.18
C TRP A 212 -27.98 51.71 10.34
N ALA A 213 -27.54 52.39 11.40
CA ALA A 213 -28.42 52.92 12.41
C ALA A 213 -29.23 54.08 11.81
N GLN A 214 -30.55 53.94 11.86
CA GLN A 214 -31.54 54.86 12.45
C GLN A 214 -31.33 56.39 12.44
N VAL A 215 -32.48 57.07 12.26
CA VAL A 215 -32.89 58.46 12.58
C VAL A 215 -32.57 59.49 11.49
N ARG A 216 -33.54 60.15 10.86
CA ARG A 216 -34.63 60.95 11.44
C ARG A 216 -35.84 61.05 10.51
#